data_AF-A0AAD2ECC7-F1
#
_entry.id   AF-A0AAD2ECC7-F1
#
_cell.length_a   1.000
_cell.length_b   1.000
_cell.length_c   1.000
_cell.angle_alpha   90.00
_cell.angle_beta   90.00
_cell.angle_gamma   90.00
#
_symmetry.space_group_name_H-M   'P 1'
#
loop_
_entity.id
_entity.type
_entity.pdbx_description
1 polymer ?
#
loop_
_entity_poly.entity_id
_entity_poly.type
_entity_poly.pdbx_seq_one_letter_code
_entity_poly.pdbx_strand_id
1 'polypeptide(L)'
;MDCVSAYYSLHINCGGGEVKDNDNRTIYEKDNDFGGASYFGQSGKNQGFSSTGHYWDLGEINLYVKKSTSSISGKNPQLYMDAREFPNSLSYYGFCLGNGNYTISLRRIFDVYIQGLRVLKDFNIEDEAGGANIGIVKNFSVAVTDTTLDIRFYWAARGIVLPDYGVYGPLISAISVNPGKL
;
A
#
# COMPACT_ATOMS: atom_id res chain seq x y z
N MET A 1 19.87 1.77 19.09
CA MET A 1 20.20 1.06 17.85
C MET A 1 20.69 2.11 16.89
N ASP A 2 21.99 2.07 16.59
CA ASP A 2 22.70 3.31 16.38
C ASP A 2 23.07 3.42 14.89
N CYS A 3 22.47 4.39 14.21
CA CYS A 3 22.54 4.52 12.77
C CYS A 3 23.90 5.05 12.32
N VAL A 4 24.83 4.14 12.03
CA VAL A 4 26.18 4.45 11.53
C VAL A 4 26.15 5.20 10.19
N SER A 5 25.11 5.00 9.38
CA SER A 5 24.84 5.74 8.14
C SER A 5 23.34 5.86 7.90
N ALA A 6 22.94 6.93 7.19
CA ALA A 6 21.56 7.14 6.77
C ALA A 6 21.29 6.52 5.39
N TYR A 7 20.14 5.87 5.24
CA TYR A 7 19.60 5.40 3.97
C TYR A 7 18.62 6.42 3.39
N TYR A 8 18.48 6.47 2.05
CA TYR A 8 17.59 7.41 1.35
C TYR A 8 16.58 6.71 0.42
N SER A 9 16.53 5.39 0.47
CA SER A 9 15.56 4.56 -0.26
C SER A 9 15.31 3.27 0.53
N LEU A 10 14.11 2.70 0.39
CA LEU A 10 13.71 1.43 0.97
C LEU A 10 12.71 0.77 0.03
N HIS A 11 12.90 -0.53 -0.24
CA HIS A 11 12.11 -1.31 -1.18
C HIS A 11 11.83 -2.68 -0.55
N ILE A 12 10.56 -3.02 -0.38
CA ILE A 12 10.11 -4.22 0.36
C ILE A 12 9.17 -5.01 -0.54
N ASN A 13 9.37 -6.32 -0.67
CA ASN A 13 8.39 -7.21 -1.29
C ASN A 13 7.52 -7.87 -0.21
N CYS A 14 6.43 -7.21 0.18
CA CYS A 14 5.64 -7.52 1.38
C CYS A 14 5.07 -8.95 1.43
N GLY A 15 5.61 -9.81 2.31
CA GLY A 15 5.29 -11.23 2.38
C GLY A 15 6.00 -12.13 1.35
N GLY A 16 6.87 -11.57 0.51
CA GLY A 16 7.49 -12.22 -0.63
C GLY A 16 9.02 -12.21 -0.64
N GLY A 17 9.59 -12.97 -1.56
CA GLY A 17 11.04 -13.12 -1.73
C GLY A 17 11.76 -11.87 -2.26
N GLU A 18 13.09 -11.92 -2.35
CA GLU A 18 13.88 -10.84 -2.96
C GLU A 18 13.58 -10.79 -4.47
N VAL A 19 13.22 -9.61 -4.98
CA VAL A 19 12.87 -9.40 -6.39
C VAL A 19 13.64 -8.21 -6.93
N LYS A 20 14.23 -8.36 -8.12
CA LYS A 20 14.87 -7.27 -8.85
C LYS A 20 13.87 -6.61 -9.78
N ASP A 21 13.87 -5.29 -9.81
CA ASP A 21 13.10 -4.51 -10.77
C ASP A 21 13.63 -4.77 -12.19
N ASN A 22 12.79 -4.60 -13.22
CA ASN A 22 13.18 -4.71 -14.63
C ASN A 22 14.28 -3.70 -15.02
N ASP A 23 14.57 -2.69 -14.21
CA ASP A 23 15.70 -1.77 -14.40
C ASP A 23 17.07 -2.36 -13.98
N ASN A 24 17.06 -3.51 -13.28
CA ASN A 24 18.21 -4.23 -12.73
C ASN A 24 19.09 -3.42 -11.75
N ARG A 25 18.57 -2.30 -11.22
CA ARG A 25 19.22 -1.41 -10.24
C ARG A 25 18.48 -1.42 -8.90
N THR A 26 17.16 -1.42 -8.94
CA THR A 26 16.32 -1.49 -7.74
C THR A 26 16.12 -2.95 -7.32
N ILE A 27 16.45 -3.25 -6.07
CA ILE A 27 16.21 -4.56 -5.45
C ILE A 27 15.20 -4.37 -4.33
N TYR A 28 14.08 -5.07 -4.41
CA TYR A 28 13.09 -5.16 -3.34
C TYR A 28 13.54 -6.25 -2.38
N GLU A 29 13.89 -5.86 -1.17
CA GLU A 29 14.31 -6.79 -0.12
C GLU A 29 13.14 -7.70 0.29
N LYS A 30 13.48 -8.93 0.63
CA LYS A 30 12.52 -9.97 1.02
C LYS A 30 11.85 -9.67 2.37
N ASP A 31 10.58 -10.02 2.46
CA ASP A 31 9.80 -10.00 3.69
C ASP A 31 9.22 -11.40 3.95
N ASN A 32 10.11 -12.37 4.15
CA ASN A 32 9.80 -13.80 4.33
C ASN A 32 9.39 -14.18 5.76
N ASP A 33 9.24 -13.22 6.68
CA ASP A 33 8.88 -13.50 8.07
C ASP A 33 7.42 -13.96 8.16
N PHE A 34 7.12 -15.01 8.91
CA PHE A 34 5.73 -15.48 9.05
C PHE A 34 4.89 -14.52 9.90
N GLY A 35 5.52 -13.74 10.78
CA GLY A 35 4.83 -12.83 11.71
C GLY A 35 3.92 -13.56 12.70
N GLY A 36 2.89 -12.86 13.20
CA GLY A 36 1.96 -13.46 14.16
C GLY A 36 0.85 -12.52 14.62
N ALA A 37 -0.11 -13.09 15.36
CA ALA A 37 -1.34 -12.43 15.81
C ALA A 37 -1.13 -11.22 16.75
N SER A 38 0.06 -11.13 17.34
CA SER A 38 0.59 -9.96 18.02
C SER A 38 2.11 -10.03 17.87
N TYR A 39 2.65 -9.37 16.86
CA TYR A 39 4.06 -9.52 16.47
C TYR A 39 4.72 -8.19 16.16
N PHE A 40 6.04 -8.14 16.39
CA PHE A 40 6.94 -7.11 15.88
C PHE A 40 8.26 -7.80 15.52
N GLY A 41 8.69 -7.64 14.27
CA GLY A 41 9.92 -8.23 13.75
C GLY A 41 10.74 -7.22 12.98
N GLN A 42 12.06 -7.33 13.11
CA GLN A 42 13.02 -6.55 12.33
C GLN A 42 13.65 -7.46 11.26
N SER A 43 13.59 -7.03 10.00
CA SER A 43 14.16 -7.74 8.86
C SER A 43 15.38 -6.99 8.30
N GLY A 44 16.35 -7.73 7.77
CA GLY A 44 17.54 -7.14 7.14
C GLY A 44 18.34 -6.24 8.09
N LYS A 45 18.63 -5.02 7.65
CA LYS A 45 19.44 -4.03 8.40
C LYS A 45 18.67 -2.78 8.82
N ASN A 46 17.58 -2.47 8.13
CA ASN A 46 16.94 -1.15 8.13
C ASN A 46 15.42 -1.21 7.97
N GLN A 47 14.76 -2.36 8.15
CA GLN A 47 13.31 -2.49 8.00
C GLN A 47 12.66 -3.46 9.00
N GLY A 48 11.34 -3.46 9.08
CA GLY A 48 10.57 -4.39 9.91
C GLY A 48 9.07 -4.13 9.82
N PHE A 49 8.25 -4.93 10.53
CA PHE A 49 6.81 -4.67 10.66
C PHE A 49 6.28 -5.05 12.04
N SER A 50 5.11 -4.48 12.38
CA SER A 50 4.25 -4.95 13.47
C SER A 50 2.90 -5.39 12.92
N SER A 51 2.28 -6.36 13.59
CA SER A 51 0.99 -6.90 13.17
C SER A 51 0.11 -7.28 14.36
N THR A 52 -1.21 -7.10 14.21
CA THR A 52 -2.20 -7.56 15.19
C THR A 52 -3.39 -8.24 14.54
N GLY A 53 -4.03 -9.12 15.29
CA GLY A 53 -5.23 -9.86 14.91
C GLY A 53 -4.93 -11.28 14.41
N HIS A 54 -5.84 -12.20 14.67
CA HIS A 54 -5.72 -13.63 14.33
C HIS A 54 -6.89 -14.09 13.48
N TYR A 55 -6.64 -15.05 12.57
CA TYR A 55 -7.68 -15.77 11.85
C TYR A 55 -7.99 -17.05 12.61
N TRP A 56 -9.14 -17.11 13.29
CA TRP A 56 -9.52 -18.20 14.19
C TRP A 56 -9.87 -19.51 13.46
N ASP A 57 -10.30 -19.42 12.20
CA ASP A 57 -10.87 -20.54 11.44
C ASP A 57 -9.86 -21.26 10.53
N LEU A 58 -8.57 -20.88 10.58
CA LEU A 58 -7.53 -21.36 9.67
C LEU A 58 -6.41 -22.10 10.42
N GLY A 59 -6.32 -23.42 10.21
CA GLY A 59 -5.26 -24.27 10.78
C GLY A 59 -3.94 -24.29 9.99
N GLU A 60 -3.66 -23.26 9.17
CA GLU A 60 -2.54 -23.27 8.22
C GLU A 60 -1.28 -22.55 8.71
N ILE A 61 -0.14 -22.93 8.12
CA ILE A 61 1.21 -22.46 8.50
C ILE A 61 1.58 -21.10 7.85
N ASN A 62 0.66 -20.48 7.07
CA ASN A 62 0.92 -19.24 6.30
C ASN A 62 -0.26 -18.24 6.34
N LEU A 63 -0.94 -18.11 7.49
CA LEU A 63 -2.17 -17.32 7.64
C LEU A 63 -2.13 -15.88 7.08
N TYR A 64 -0.95 -15.25 7.16
CA TYR A 64 -0.76 -13.81 6.99
C TYR A 64 -0.04 -13.41 5.70
N VAL A 65 0.17 -14.35 4.77
CA VAL A 65 0.72 -14.10 3.42
C VAL A 65 -0.21 -14.73 2.39
N LYS A 66 -0.79 -13.92 1.50
CA LYS A 66 -1.57 -14.40 0.36
C LYS A 66 -0.66 -14.54 -0.86
N LYS A 67 -0.81 -15.64 -1.59
CA LYS A 67 -0.08 -15.89 -2.85
C LYS A 67 -1.05 -15.80 -4.03
N SER A 68 -0.63 -15.15 -5.11
CA SER A 68 -1.37 -15.18 -6.38
C SER A 68 -1.20 -16.54 -7.06
N THR A 69 -2.31 -17.15 -7.44
CA THR A 69 -2.35 -18.35 -8.30
C THR A 69 -2.48 -17.99 -9.78
N SER A 70 -2.65 -16.70 -10.11
CA SER A 70 -2.97 -16.20 -11.45
C SER A 70 -1.78 -15.54 -12.14
N SER A 71 -1.74 -15.63 -13.48
CA SER A 71 -0.71 -15.00 -14.32
C SER A 71 -0.87 -13.48 -14.33
N ILE A 72 0.05 -12.76 -13.69
CA ILE A 72 -0.01 -11.29 -13.61
C ILE A 72 0.73 -10.67 -14.81
N SER A 73 0.05 -9.81 -15.56
CA SER A 73 0.58 -9.09 -16.73
C SER A 73 0.97 -7.65 -16.37
N GLY A 74 2.22 -7.25 -16.63
CA GLY A 74 2.67 -5.88 -16.42
C GLY A 74 4.20 -5.76 -16.30
N LYS A 75 4.68 -4.63 -15.79
CA LYS A 75 6.07 -4.49 -15.33
C LYS A 75 6.22 -5.14 -13.96
N ASN A 76 7.32 -5.86 -13.76
CA ASN A 76 7.71 -6.52 -12.51
C ASN A 76 6.61 -7.45 -11.92
N PRO A 77 6.01 -8.37 -12.69
CA PRO A 77 4.87 -9.18 -12.24
C PRO A 77 5.17 -10.02 -10.99
N GLN A 78 6.44 -10.30 -10.72
CA GLN A 78 6.94 -10.97 -9.51
C GLN A 78 6.63 -10.21 -8.20
N LEU A 79 6.52 -8.87 -8.23
CA LEU A 79 6.20 -8.02 -7.07
C LEU A 79 4.72 -8.04 -6.65
N TYR A 80 3.89 -8.84 -7.33
CA TYR A 80 2.46 -8.98 -7.06
C TYR A 80 2.07 -10.44 -6.78
N MET A 81 3.04 -11.35 -6.74
CA MET A 81 2.81 -12.78 -6.51
C MET A 81 2.61 -13.13 -5.04
N ASP A 82 3.07 -12.28 -4.13
CA ASP A 82 2.94 -12.40 -2.68
C ASP A 82 2.40 -11.09 -2.09
N ALA A 83 1.59 -11.16 -1.03
CA ALA A 83 1.12 -9.99 -0.28
C ALA A 83 0.89 -10.32 1.20
N ARG A 84 1.46 -9.53 2.12
CA ARG A 84 1.20 -9.65 3.57
C ARG A 84 -0.17 -9.05 3.96
N GLU A 85 -0.93 -9.77 4.78
CA GLU A 85 -2.28 -9.38 5.20
C GLU A 85 -2.58 -9.82 6.65
N PHE A 86 -3.05 -8.88 7.49
CA PHE A 86 -3.46 -9.13 8.87
C PHE A 86 -4.86 -8.55 9.14
N PRO A 87 -5.70 -9.19 9.96
CA PRO A 87 -7.12 -8.85 10.05
C PRO A 87 -7.42 -7.59 10.86
N ASN A 88 -6.53 -7.14 11.76
CA ASN A 88 -6.74 -5.92 12.55
C ASN A 88 -5.78 -4.80 12.14
N SER A 89 -4.47 -5.05 12.12
CA SER A 89 -3.48 -4.04 11.71
C SER A 89 -2.18 -4.65 11.17
N LEU A 90 -1.55 -3.95 10.23
CA LEU A 90 -0.19 -4.18 9.75
C LEU A 90 0.49 -2.82 9.56
N SER A 91 1.69 -2.65 10.13
CA SER A 91 2.49 -1.43 10.03
C SER A 91 3.93 -1.78 9.66
N TYR A 92 4.46 -1.21 8.58
CA TYR A 92 5.88 -1.32 8.22
C TYR A 92 6.70 -0.17 8.80
N TYR A 93 7.98 -0.44 9.09
CA TYR A 93 8.94 0.51 9.63
C TYR A 93 10.20 0.52 8.78
N GLY A 94 10.69 1.72 8.44
CA GLY A 94 12.04 1.94 7.91
C GLY A 94 12.92 2.57 9.00
N PHE A 95 14.02 1.91 9.34
CA PHE A 95 14.99 2.37 10.33
C PHE A 95 16.18 3.05 9.64
N CYS A 96 16.80 4.03 10.31
CA CYS A 96 17.95 4.77 9.79
C CYS A 96 17.73 5.45 8.42
N LEU A 97 16.50 5.84 8.09
CA LEU A 97 16.24 6.76 6.97
C LEU A 97 16.75 8.17 7.31
N GLY A 98 17.29 8.89 6.32
CA GLY A 98 17.70 10.28 6.48
C GLY A 98 16.51 11.24 6.58
N ASN A 99 16.73 12.45 7.09
CA ASN A 99 15.69 13.48 7.15
C ASN A 99 15.46 14.07 5.73
N GLY A 100 14.24 13.98 5.22
CA GLY A 100 13.87 14.50 3.90
C GLY A 100 12.44 14.13 3.48
N ASN A 101 12.03 14.59 2.30
CA ASN A 101 10.73 14.27 1.72
C ASN A 101 10.82 12.98 0.90
N TYR A 102 10.00 11.99 1.23
CA TYR A 102 9.95 10.69 0.55
C TYR A 102 8.68 10.53 -0.28
N THR A 103 8.79 9.97 -1.48
CA THR A 103 7.63 9.56 -2.30
C THR A 103 7.31 8.10 -2.01
N ILE A 104 6.06 7.82 -1.64
CA ILE A 104 5.55 6.49 -1.28
C ILE A 104 4.51 6.05 -2.33
N SER A 105 4.52 4.77 -2.71
CA SER A 105 3.64 4.20 -3.75
C SER A 105 2.88 2.96 -3.24
N LEU A 106 1.54 2.96 -3.32
CA LEU A 106 0.62 1.97 -2.68
C LEU A 106 -0.54 1.54 -3.62
N ARG A 107 -1.35 0.50 -3.29
CA ARG A 107 -2.39 -0.13 -4.17
C ARG A 107 -3.54 -0.91 -3.43
N ARG A 108 -4.86 -0.49 -3.45
CA ARG A 108 -6.16 -1.29 -3.38
C ARG A 108 -7.45 -0.46 -3.87
N ILE A 109 -8.62 -0.22 -3.18
CA ILE A 109 -9.90 0.49 -3.64
C ILE A 109 -10.62 1.44 -2.58
N PHE A 110 -11.39 2.52 -2.93
CA PHE A 110 -11.77 3.66 -2.01
C PHE A 110 -12.84 4.75 -2.42
N ASP A 111 -13.19 5.64 -1.46
CA ASP A 111 -13.96 6.93 -1.48
C ASP A 111 -12.98 8.15 -1.47
N VAL A 112 -13.32 9.35 -2.01
CA VAL A 112 -12.42 10.54 -1.98
C VAL A 112 -13.06 11.84 -1.47
N TYR A 113 -12.40 12.50 -0.53
CA TYR A 113 -12.74 13.81 0.02
C TYR A 113 -11.58 14.79 -0.18
N ILE A 114 -11.88 16.06 -0.43
CA ILE A 114 -10.91 17.17 -0.51
C ILE A 114 -11.49 18.38 0.25
N GLN A 115 -10.72 19.00 1.14
CA GLN A 115 -11.18 20.05 2.06
C GLN A 115 -12.46 19.65 2.83
N GLY A 116 -12.52 18.40 3.31
CA GLY A 116 -13.71 17.83 3.94
C GLY A 116 -14.92 17.56 3.02
N LEU A 117 -14.94 18.09 1.79
CA LEU A 117 -16.01 17.86 0.80
C LEU A 117 -15.77 16.52 0.08
N ARG A 118 -16.77 15.64 0.00
CA ARG A 118 -16.65 14.40 -0.79
C ARG A 118 -16.71 14.72 -2.29
N VAL A 119 -15.60 14.54 -2.99
CA VAL A 119 -15.48 14.79 -4.44
C VAL A 119 -15.69 13.53 -5.28
N LEU A 120 -15.44 12.33 -4.73
CA LEU A 120 -15.78 11.05 -5.33
C LEU A 120 -16.37 10.12 -4.27
N LYS A 121 -17.34 9.30 -4.67
CA LYS A 121 -18.06 8.36 -3.81
C LYS A 121 -18.04 6.97 -4.44
N ASP A 122 -17.73 5.94 -3.67
CA ASP A 122 -17.61 4.53 -4.13
C ASP A 122 -16.75 4.40 -5.41
N PHE A 123 -15.56 5.05 -5.43
CA PHE A 123 -14.75 5.20 -6.64
C PHE A 123 -13.97 3.93 -6.98
N ASN A 124 -14.53 3.11 -7.87
CA ASN A 124 -13.80 2.03 -8.50
C ASN A 124 -12.93 2.58 -9.65
N ILE A 125 -11.60 2.44 -9.52
CA ILE A 125 -10.65 2.81 -10.57
C ILE A 125 -10.80 1.93 -11.80
N GLU A 126 -11.16 0.65 -11.66
CA GLU A 126 -11.29 -0.27 -12.79
C GLU A 126 -12.44 0.13 -13.73
N ASP A 127 -13.65 0.35 -13.19
CA ASP A 127 -14.81 0.78 -13.99
C ASP A 127 -14.55 2.13 -14.69
N GLU A 128 -13.99 3.10 -13.96
CA GLU A 128 -13.68 4.45 -14.45
C GLU A 128 -12.47 4.50 -15.40
N ALA A 129 -11.68 3.43 -15.48
CA ALA A 129 -10.61 3.26 -16.45
C ALA A 129 -10.99 2.34 -17.63
N GLY A 130 -12.14 1.68 -17.57
CA GLY A 130 -12.58 0.69 -18.55
C GLY A 130 -11.87 -0.65 -18.47
N GLY A 131 -11.28 -0.98 -17.31
CA GLY A 131 -10.58 -2.25 -17.05
C GLY A 131 -9.35 -2.11 -16.14
N ALA A 132 -8.99 -3.19 -15.46
CA ALA A 132 -7.81 -3.25 -14.59
C ALA A 132 -6.50 -2.85 -15.29
N ASN A 133 -5.58 -2.27 -14.50
CA ASN A 133 -4.25 -1.81 -14.92
C ASN A 133 -4.22 -0.63 -15.91
N ILE A 134 -5.37 -0.04 -16.28
CA ILE A 134 -5.43 1.20 -17.06
C ILE A 134 -5.27 2.40 -16.12
N GLY A 135 -4.35 3.32 -16.45
CA GLY A 135 -4.06 4.50 -15.64
C GLY A 135 -4.99 5.68 -15.98
N ILE A 136 -5.73 6.16 -14.98
CA ILE A 136 -6.61 7.34 -15.09
C ILE A 136 -6.17 8.50 -14.21
N VAL A 137 -6.51 9.72 -14.63
CA VAL A 137 -6.28 10.96 -13.88
C VAL A 137 -7.63 11.65 -13.68
N LYS A 138 -7.97 11.96 -12.43
CA LYS A 138 -9.13 12.79 -12.08
C LYS A 138 -8.63 14.14 -11.55
N ASN A 139 -9.00 15.22 -12.22
CA ASN A 139 -8.58 16.58 -11.87
C ASN A 139 -9.68 17.27 -11.05
N PHE A 140 -9.29 17.98 -10.00
CA PHE A 140 -10.18 18.75 -9.13
C PHE A 140 -9.66 20.16 -8.92
N SER A 141 -10.56 21.12 -8.72
CA SER A 141 -10.23 22.51 -8.39
C SER A 141 -10.93 22.89 -7.10
N VAL A 142 -10.15 23.30 -6.10
CA VAL A 142 -10.61 23.61 -4.74
C VAL A 142 -9.92 24.85 -4.21
N ALA A 143 -10.57 25.56 -3.29
CA ALA A 143 -9.96 26.67 -2.57
C ALA A 143 -9.18 26.18 -1.33
N VAL A 144 -8.10 26.87 -1.00
CA VAL A 144 -7.33 26.69 0.24
C VAL A 144 -7.45 27.99 1.03
N THR A 145 -8.13 27.95 2.17
CA THR A 145 -8.50 29.15 2.95
C THR A 145 -7.70 29.32 4.25
N ASP A 146 -7.07 28.26 4.72
CA ASP A 146 -6.36 28.13 6.00
C ASP A 146 -4.90 27.70 5.83
N THR A 147 -4.35 27.90 4.61
CA THR A 147 -3.05 27.40 4.14
C THR A 147 -2.89 25.89 4.07
N THR A 148 -3.94 25.11 4.37
CA THR A 148 -3.90 23.63 4.40
C THR A 148 -4.76 23.02 3.29
N LEU A 149 -4.34 21.86 2.76
CA LEU A 149 -5.12 21.07 1.80
C LEU A 149 -5.34 19.66 2.36
N ASP A 150 -6.51 19.42 2.95
CA ASP A 150 -6.98 18.09 3.33
C ASP A 150 -7.36 17.31 2.07
N ILE A 151 -6.76 16.14 1.88
CA ILE A 151 -7.21 15.12 0.92
C ILE A 151 -7.31 13.81 1.69
N ARG A 152 -8.51 13.23 1.71
CA ARG A 152 -8.82 12.04 2.51
C ARG A 152 -9.42 10.96 1.65
N PHE A 153 -8.69 9.87 1.54
CA PHE A 153 -9.17 8.63 0.95
C PHE A 153 -9.77 7.79 2.07
N TYR A 154 -11.03 7.39 1.90
CA TYR A 154 -11.81 6.71 2.94
C TYR A 154 -12.38 5.41 2.40
N TRP A 155 -12.66 4.44 3.27
CA TRP A 155 -13.31 3.20 2.87
C TRP A 155 -14.19 2.75 4.04
N ALA A 156 -15.49 2.97 3.92
CA ALA A 156 -16.45 2.38 4.83
C ALA A 156 -16.62 0.90 4.49
N ALA A 157 -16.24 0.00 5.39
CA ALA A 157 -16.58 -1.41 5.31
C ALA A 157 -18.10 -1.59 5.45
N ARG A 158 -18.82 -1.47 4.33
CA ARG A 158 -20.29 -1.39 4.26
C ARG A 158 -20.97 -2.76 4.42
N GLY A 159 -20.87 -3.35 5.61
CA GLY A 159 -21.84 -4.31 6.15
C GLY A 159 -22.19 -5.50 5.25
N ILE A 160 -21.19 -6.23 4.75
CA ILE A 160 -21.35 -7.45 3.95
C ILE A 160 -20.87 -8.66 4.76
N VAL A 161 -21.64 -9.77 4.71
CA VAL A 161 -21.21 -11.09 5.18
C VAL A 161 -20.37 -11.74 4.09
N LEU A 162 -19.23 -12.34 4.47
CA LEU A 162 -18.19 -12.86 3.57
C LEU A 162 -18.72 -13.80 2.48
N PRO A 163 -18.27 -13.58 1.24
CA PRO A 163 -17.50 -14.61 0.55
C PRO A 163 -16.15 -14.10 -0.02
N ASP A 164 -15.20 -15.04 -0.13
CA ASP A 164 -13.95 -15.05 -0.94
C ASP A 164 -13.20 -13.75 -1.32
N TYR A 165 -11.91 -13.73 -0.93
CA TYR A 165 -10.78 -13.05 -1.60
C TYR A 165 -10.99 -11.60 -2.11
N GLY A 166 -11.26 -10.65 -1.20
CA GLY A 166 -11.39 -9.23 -1.52
C GLY A 166 -10.10 -8.39 -1.52
N VAL A 167 -10.18 -7.24 -2.20
CA VAL A 167 -9.15 -6.18 -2.31
C VAL A 167 -9.69 -4.92 -1.60
N TYR A 168 -8.99 -4.42 -0.56
CA TYR A 168 -9.55 -3.44 0.40
C TYR A 168 -8.70 -2.18 0.62
N GLY A 169 -9.31 -0.98 0.60
CA GLY A 169 -8.69 0.29 1.01
C GLY A 169 -7.78 0.96 -0.05
N PRO A 170 -7.54 2.28 -0.03
CA PRO A 170 -7.18 3.09 -1.22
C PRO A 170 -6.01 2.70 -2.17
N LEU A 171 -6.18 2.99 -3.47
CA LEU A 171 -5.14 3.07 -4.50
C LEU A 171 -5.04 4.49 -5.07
N ILE A 172 -4.03 5.24 -4.63
CA ILE A 172 -3.60 6.44 -5.34
C ILE A 172 -2.15 6.25 -5.75
N SER A 173 -1.91 6.27 -7.06
CA SER A 173 -0.58 6.12 -7.66
C SER A 173 0.20 7.43 -7.65
N ALA A 174 -0.48 8.58 -7.73
CA ALA A 174 0.09 9.92 -7.61
C ALA A 174 -1.00 10.95 -7.27
N ILE A 175 -0.59 12.06 -6.65
CA ILE A 175 -1.37 13.30 -6.54
C ILE A 175 -0.50 14.42 -7.12
N SER A 176 -1.10 15.33 -7.90
CA SER A 176 -0.43 16.54 -8.38
C SER A 176 -1.22 17.76 -7.97
N VAL A 177 -0.56 18.73 -7.34
CA VAL A 177 -1.16 20.00 -6.92
C VAL A 177 -0.43 21.11 -7.67
N ASN A 178 -1.18 21.90 -8.43
CA ASN A 178 -0.67 23.01 -9.24
C ASN A 178 -1.51 24.25 -8.90
N PRO A 179 -0.92 25.46 -8.88
CA PRO A 179 -1.69 26.68 -8.68
C PRO A 179 -2.72 26.84 -9.81
N GLY A 180 -3.96 27.18 -9.44
CA GLY A 180 -4.98 27.55 -10.41
C GLY A 180 -4.55 28.77 -11.21
N LYS A 181 -4.91 28.82 -12.50
CA LYS A 181 -4.81 30.07 -13.26
C LYS A 181 -5.79 31.10 -12.68
N LEU A 182 -5.31 32.33 -12.54
CA LEU A 182 -6.13 33.53 -12.40
C LEU A 182 -6.94 33.77 -13.68
#